data_AF-A0A942HM71-F1
#
_entry.id   AF-A0A942HM71-F1
#
_cell.length_a   1.000
_cell.length_b   1.000
_cell.length_c   1.000
_cell.angle_alpha   90.00
_cell.angle_beta   90.00
_cell.angle_gamma   90.00
#
_symmetry.space_group_name_H-M   'P 1'
#
loop_
_entity.id
_entity.type
_entity.pdbx_description
1 polymer ?
#
loop_
_entity_poly.entity_id
_entity_poly.type
_entity_poly.pdbx_seq_one_letter_code
_entity_poly.pdbx_strand_id
1 'polypeptide(L)'
;MKRLALFACFCLALAALAAGCGGSGGSSSGGGEFSAEANAACTTANARVAALPRPEGEAQLLPYVEKTEAIVVGLEREVTALGGSGDAIKAYLAGLEESAQVLNKMSNAARSHNLGAVGELASQLAEIGLARLASAAGLGACAKAPAVQP
;
A
#
# COMPACT_ATOMS: atom_id res chain seq x y z
N MET A 1 16.99 -40.40 29.93
CA MET A 1 15.58 -40.70 29.62
C MET A 1 15.08 -39.66 28.63
N LYS A 2 14.79 -40.11 27.40
CA LYS A 2 14.33 -39.33 26.25
C LYS A 2 12.96 -38.71 26.53
N ARG A 3 12.78 -37.42 26.26
CA ARG A 3 11.46 -36.83 26.02
C ARG A 3 11.39 -36.42 24.55
N LEU A 4 10.93 -37.36 23.72
CA LEU A 4 10.37 -37.06 22.42
C LEU A 4 9.09 -36.25 22.65
N ALA A 5 9.02 -35.05 22.09
CA ALA A 5 7.77 -34.33 21.90
C ALA A 5 7.63 -34.01 20.40
N LEU A 6 7.00 -34.95 19.72
CA LEU A 6 6.17 -34.83 18.52
C LEU A 6 6.26 -33.50 17.74
N PHE A 7 6.95 -33.58 16.61
CA PHE A 7 6.72 -32.75 15.43
C PHE A 7 5.27 -32.98 14.96
N ALA A 8 4.39 -32.02 15.25
CA ALA A 8 3.02 -32.05 14.77
C ALA A 8 2.97 -31.62 13.30
N CYS A 9 2.64 -32.59 12.46
CA CYS A 9 2.27 -32.47 11.06
C CYS A 9 1.11 -31.46 10.90
N PHE A 10 1.31 -30.39 10.13
CA PHE A 10 0.21 -29.54 9.65
C PHE A 10 0.20 -29.53 8.12
N CYS A 11 -0.17 -30.68 7.55
CA CYS A 11 -0.70 -30.73 6.19
C CYS A 11 -2.16 -30.24 6.23
N LEU A 12 -2.40 -29.00 5.84
CA LEU A 12 -3.72 -28.59 5.35
C LEU A 12 -3.56 -28.07 3.92
N ALA A 13 -3.87 -28.95 2.97
CA ALA A 13 -4.26 -28.57 1.63
C ALA A 13 -5.68 -27.98 1.69
N LEU A 14 -5.88 -26.77 1.16
CA LEU A 14 -7.18 -26.25 0.70
C LEU A 14 -6.85 -25.11 -0.29
N ALA A 15 -6.94 -25.38 -1.59
CA ALA A 15 -8.09 -25.05 -2.43
C ALA A 15 -8.07 -23.60 -2.97
N ALA A 16 -7.88 -23.50 -4.29
CA ALA A 16 -8.37 -22.45 -5.19
C ALA A 16 -8.26 -20.98 -4.72
N LEU A 17 -7.14 -20.32 -5.02
CA LEU A 17 -7.05 -18.87 -5.12
C LEU A 17 -7.05 -18.47 -6.61
N ALA A 18 -8.19 -18.67 -7.27
CA ALA A 18 -8.51 -18.00 -8.52
C ALA A 18 -10.01 -17.68 -8.50
N ALA A 19 -10.34 -16.41 -8.67
CA ALA A 19 -11.68 -15.82 -8.63
C ALA A 19 -12.30 -15.62 -7.23
N GLY A 20 -11.78 -14.65 -6.49
CA GLY A 20 -12.58 -13.86 -5.56
C GLY A 20 -13.51 -12.91 -6.34
N CYS A 21 -14.51 -13.46 -7.03
CA CYS A 21 -15.68 -12.71 -7.50
C CYS A 21 -16.76 -12.85 -6.42
N GLY A 22 -16.79 -11.88 -5.51
CA GLY A 22 -17.82 -11.78 -4.47
C GLY A 22 -18.58 -10.48 -4.65
N GLY A 23 -19.83 -10.55 -5.10
CA GLY A 23 -20.75 -9.41 -5.07
C GLY A 23 -21.79 -9.38 -6.18
N SER A 24 -22.66 -10.39 -6.27
CA SER A 24 -23.92 -10.27 -7.01
C SER A 24 -24.90 -9.39 -6.23
N GLY A 25 -25.34 -8.28 -6.81
CA GLY A 25 -26.59 -7.62 -6.40
C GLY A 25 -26.56 -6.10 -6.47
N GLY A 26 -27.14 -5.53 -7.55
CA GLY A 26 -27.64 -4.15 -7.56
C GLY A 26 -27.00 -3.26 -8.61
N SER A 27 -27.74 -3.00 -9.68
CA SER A 27 -27.41 -2.02 -10.72
C SER A 27 -27.06 -0.65 -10.14
N SER A 28 -25.79 -0.26 -10.25
CA SER A 28 -25.33 1.14 -10.15
C SER A 28 -24.06 1.25 -11.00
N SER A 29 -24.27 1.53 -12.28
CA SER A 29 -23.27 1.64 -13.32
C SER A 29 -22.24 2.72 -12.97
N GLY A 30 -21.01 2.34 -12.64
CA GLY A 30 -19.87 3.26 -12.45
C GLY A 30 -19.06 3.04 -11.17
N GLY A 31 -19.67 2.68 -10.03
CA GLY A 31 -18.94 2.53 -8.76
C GLY A 31 -18.13 1.23 -8.66
N GLY A 32 -18.69 0.13 -9.15
CA GLY A 32 -18.06 -1.19 -9.06
C GLY A 32 -16.81 -1.34 -9.93
N GLU A 33 -16.81 -0.73 -11.11
CA GLU A 33 -15.67 -0.78 -12.05
C GLU A 33 -14.48 0.02 -11.50
N PHE A 34 -14.71 1.25 -11.01
CA PHE A 34 -13.68 2.03 -10.34
C PHE A 34 -13.04 1.27 -9.18
N SER A 35 -13.85 0.72 -8.26
CA SER A 35 -13.31 0.01 -7.10
C SER A 35 -12.53 -1.24 -7.50
N ALA A 36 -12.96 -1.98 -8.51
CA ALA A 36 -12.24 -3.16 -8.99
C ALA A 36 -10.87 -2.79 -9.56
N GLU A 37 -10.82 -1.80 -10.45
CA GLU A 37 -9.59 -1.34 -11.09
C GLU A 37 -8.64 -0.68 -10.08
N ALA A 38 -9.15 0.18 -9.19
CA ALA A 38 -8.35 0.81 -8.15
C ALA A 38 -7.75 -0.23 -7.18
N ASN A 39 -8.50 -1.26 -6.82
CA ASN A 39 -7.97 -2.35 -5.99
C ASN A 39 -6.91 -3.18 -6.72
N ALA A 40 -7.02 -3.35 -8.03
CA ALA A 40 -5.99 -4.01 -8.84
C ALA A 40 -4.70 -3.19 -8.86
N ALA A 41 -4.80 -1.87 -9.09
CA ALA A 41 -3.68 -0.94 -9.03
C ALA A 41 -2.98 -0.99 -7.65
N CYS A 42 -3.76 -0.92 -6.57
CA CYS A 42 -3.25 -1.04 -5.20
C CYS A 42 -2.59 -2.39 -4.91
N THR A 43 -3.13 -3.49 -5.43
CA THR A 43 -2.52 -4.82 -5.28
C THR A 43 -1.13 -4.85 -5.93
N THR A 44 -1.02 -4.31 -7.14
CA THR A 44 0.25 -4.19 -7.86
C THR A 44 1.23 -3.29 -7.12
N ALA A 45 0.79 -2.12 -6.67
CA ALA A 45 1.63 -1.19 -5.91
C ALA A 45 2.13 -1.82 -4.60
N ASN A 46 1.24 -2.46 -3.84
CA ASN A 46 1.59 -3.14 -2.59
C ASN A 46 2.60 -4.26 -2.81
N ALA A 47 2.45 -5.06 -3.87
CA ALA A 47 3.42 -6.09 -4.22
C ALA A 47 4.80 -5.50 -4.55
N ARG A 48 4.84 -4.37 -5.27
CA ARG A 48 6.09 -3.66 -5.59
C ARG A 48 6.76 -3.09 -4.35
N VAL A 49 5.99 -2.51 -3.42
CA VAL A 49 6.54 -2.01 -2.14
C VAL A 49 7.06 -3.16 -1.29
N ALA A 50 6.30 -4.25 -1.18
CA ALA A 50 6.71 -5.43 -0.40
C ALA A 50 7.97 -6.12 -0.97
N ALA A 51 8.24 -5.98 -2.27
CA ALA A 51 9.44 -6.48 -2.91
C ALA A 51 10.67 -5.57 -2.72
N LEU A 52 10.52 -4.38 -2.14
CA LEU A 52 11.66 -3.51 -1.84
C LEU A 52 12.46 -4.09 -0.67
N PRO A 53 13.80 -4.17 -0.77
CA PRO A 53 14.63 -4.56 0.36
C PRO A 53 14.46 -3.53 1.49
N ARG A 54 14.28 -4.02 2.72
CA ARG A 54 14.25 -3.15 3.90
C ARG A 54 15.63 -2.48 4.02
N PRO A 55 15.71 -1.16 4.21
CA PRO A 55 16.99 -0.49 4.36
C PRO A 55 17.64 -0.89 5.68
N GLU A 56 18.85 -1.41 5.62
CA GLU A 56 19.67 -1.80 6.79
C GLU A 56 20.60 -0.67 7.26
N GLY A 57 20.62 0.46 6.53
CA GLY A 57 21.45 1.60 6.86
C GLY A 57 21.20 2.79 5.96
N GLU A 58 21.86 3.90 6.28
CA GLU A 58 21.68 5.20 5.62
C GLU A 58 21.88 5.15 4.11
N ALA A 59 22.89 4.42 3.63
CA ALA A 59 23.17 4.29 2.20
C ALA A 59 22.02 3.64 1.40
N GLN A 60 21.18 2.83 2.07
CA GLN A 60 20.04 2.16 1.45
C GLN A 60 18.73 2.97 1.62
N LEU A 61 18.72 3.99 2.48
CA LEU A 61 17.52 4.76 2.78
C LEU A 61 17.05 5.58 1.59
N LEU A 62 17.95 6.35 0.96
CA LEU A 62 17.62 7.14 -0.22
C LEU A 62 17.00 6.29 -1.36
N PRO A 63 17.66 5.21 -1.85
CA PRO A 63 17.08 4.41 -2.92
C PRO A 63 15.80 3.69 -2.51
N TYR A 64 15.59 3.39 -1.21
CA TYR A 64 14.34 2.84 -0.71
C TYR A 64 13.20 3.87 -0.82
N VAL A 65 13.43 5.10 -0.34
CA VAL A 65 12.44 6.17 -0.37
C VAL A 65 12.11 6.56 -1.81
N GLU A 66 13.10 6.75 -2.69
CA GLU A 66 12.87 7.09 -4.10
C GLU A 66 12.05 6.03 -4.85
N LYS A 67 12.30 4.74 -4.60
CA LYS A 67 11.51 3.66 -5.20
C LYS A 67 10.09 3.64 -4.65
N THR A 68 9.92 3.90 -3.35
CA THR A 68 8.60 3.99 -2.73
C THR A 68 7.81 5.17 -3.31
N GLU A 69 8.44 6.34 -3.44
CA GLU A 69 7.90 7.54 -4.10
C GLU A 69 7.41 7.21 -5.52
N ALA A 70 8.26 6.58 -6.33
CA ALA A 70 7.91 6.22 -7.70
C ALA A 70 6.72 5.24 -7.79
N ILE A 71 6.58 4.33 -6.83
CA ILE A 71 5.43 3.41 -6.76
C ILE A 71 4.16 4.18 -6.38
N VAL A 72 4.22 5.04 -5.37
CA VAL A 72 3.06 5.82 -4.90
C VAL A 72 2.59 6.83 -5.96
N VAL A 73 3.51 7.53 -6.63
CA VAL A 73 3.18 8.42 -7.77
C VAL A 73 2.56 7.63 -8.92
N GLY A 74 3.05 6.42 -9.20
CA GLY A 74 2.45 5.55 -10.21
C GLY A 74 1.01 5.17 -9.84
N LEU A 75 0.78 4.78 -8.59
CA LEU A 75 -0.54 4.43 -8.06
C LEU A 75 -1.50 5.63 -8.11
N GLU A 76 -1.04 6.81 -7.66
CA GLU A 76 -1.81 8.05 -7.67
C GLU A 76 -2.31 8.40 -9.07
N ARG A 77 -1.44 8.36 -10.08
CA ARG A 77 -1.81 8.60 -11.48
C ARG A 77 -2.80 7.57 -12.01
N GLU A 78 -2.55 6.28 -11.74
CA GLU A 78 -3.41 5.19 -12.21
C GLU A 78 -4.81 5.31 -11.64
N VAL A 79 -4.94 5.44 -10.31
CA VAL A 79 -6.25 5.53 -9.64
C VAL A 79 -6.98 6.83 -10.00
N THR A 80 -6.26 7.95 -10.16
CA THR A 80 -6.86 9.22 -10.60
C THR A 80 -7.43 9.11 -12.02
N ALA A 81 -6.73 8.43 -12.93
CA ALA A 81 -7.16 8.25 -14.32
C ALA A 81 -8.46 7.42 -14.44
N LEU A 82 -8.80 6.61 -13.44
CA LEU A 82 -10.04 5.84 -13.41
C LEU A 82 -11.29 6.73 -13.22
N GLY A 83 -11.13 8.01 -12.83
CA GLY A 83 -12.25 8.96 -12.79
C GLY A 83 -13.29 8.70 -11.70
N GLY A 84 -12.88 8.13 -10.56
CA GLY A 84 -13.76 7.87 -9.42
C GLY A 84 -14.40 9.14 -8.85
N SER A 85 -15.63 9.02 -8.32
CA SER A 85 -16.40 10.14 -7.77
C SER A 85 -16.88 9.86 -6.34
N GLY A 86 -17.17 10.91 -5.59
CA GLY A 86 -17.57 10.83 -4.18
C GLY A 86 -16.48 11.30 -3.21
N ASP A 87 -16.89 11.80 -2.06
CA ASP A 87 -15.99 12.51 -1.15
C ASP A 87 -14.93 11.59 -0.53
N ALA A 88 -15.28 10.34 -0.25
CA ALA A 88 -14.32 9.35 0.25
C ALA A 88 -13.22 9.03 -0.77
N ILE A 89 -13.59 8.90 -2.05
CA ILE A 89 -12.62 8.68 -3.14
C ILE A 89 -11.73 9.92 -3.33
N LYS A 90 -12.31 11.12 -3.34
CA LYS A 90 -11.54 12.37 -3.40
C LYS A 90 -10.56 12.51 -2.25
N ALA A 91 -10.99 12.19 -1.02
CA ALA A 91 -10.12 12.22 0.15
C ALA A 91 -8.98 11.21 0.05
N TYR A 92 -9.24 10.01 -0.47
CA TYR A 92 -8.20 9.03 -0.74
C TYR A 92 -7.18 9.49 -1.80
N LEU A 93 -7.65 10.05 -2.92
CA LEU A 93 -6.78 10.61 -3.96
C LEU A 93 -5.92 11.76 -3.44
N ALA A 94 -6.51 12.69 -2.65
CA ALA A 94 -5.77 13.75 -2.01
C ALA A 94 -4.71 13.22 -1.03
N GLY A 95 -5.03 12.17 -0.27
CA GLY A 95 -4.06 11.50 0.60
C GLY A 95 -2.91 10.84 -0.17
N LEU A 96 -3.17 10.28 -1.36
CA LEU A 96 -2.12 9.73 -2.23
C LEU A 96 -1.19 10.83 -2.75
N GLU A 97 -1.76 11.95 -3.18
CA GLU A 97 -0.99 13.12 -3.60
C GLU A 97 -0.11 13.65 -2.46
N GLU A 98 -0.67 13.84 -1.27
CA GLU A 98 0.07 14.29 -0.09
C GLU A 98 1.20 13.31 0.28
N SER A 99 0.92 12.00 0.20
CA SER A 99 1.92 10.96 0.46
C SER A 99 3.08 11.03 -0.54
N ALA A 100 2.81 11.27 -1.82
CA ALA A 100 3.84 11.47 -2.83
C ALA A 100 4.70 12.71 -2.53
N GLN A 101 4.08 13.82 -2.10
CA GLN A 101 4.81 15.03 -1.71
C GLN A 101 5.68 14.81 -0.47
N VAL A 102 5.19 14.09 0.54
CA VAL A 102 5.96 13.74 1.73
C VAL A 102 7.13 12.83 1.37
N LEU A 103 6.93 11.82 0.53
CA LEU A 103 8.00 10.95 0.03
C LEU A 103 9.06 11.73 -0.76
N ASN A 104 8.67 12.71 -1.57
CA ASN A 104 9.61 13.60 -2.24
C ASN A 104 10.48 14.40 -1.24
N LYS A 105 9.85 14.95 -0.18
CA LYS A 105 10.56 15.65 0.91
C LYS A 105 11.51 14.69 1.63
N MET A 106 11.10 13.44 1.87
CA MET A 106 11.94 12.41 2.47
C MET A 106 13.16 12.10 1.58
N SER A 107 12.97 11.96 0.27
CA SER A 107 14.06 11.78 -0.70
C SER A 107 15.06 12.93 -0.62
N ASN A 108 14.59 14.18 -0.56
CA ASN A 108 15.45 15.36 -0.44
C ASN A 108 16.20 15.43 0.91
N ALA A 109 15.53 15.06 2.01
CA ALA A 109 16.15 14.96 3.33
C ALA A 109 17.23 13.86 3.36
N ALA A 110 16.96 12.69 2.80
CA ALA A 110 17.91 11.60 2.69
C ALA A 110 19.13 11.96 1.83
N ARG A 111 18.94 12.66 0.70
CA ARG A 111 20.05 13.21 -0.12
C ARG A 111 20.93 14.19 0.65
N SER A 112 20.34 14.91 1.60
CA SER A 112 21.04 15.90 2.43
C SER A 112 21.58 15.30 3.73
N HIS A 113 21.57 13.96 3.88
CA HIS A 113 21.98 13.26 5.10
C HIS A 113 21.22 13.70 6.37
N ASN A 114 20.02 14.24 6.22
CA ASN A 114 19.19 14.71 7.33
C ASN A 114 18.23 13.62 7.79
N LEU A 115 18.75 12.62 8.49
CA LEU A 115 17.97 11.46 8.96
C LEU A 115 16.90 11.83 9.98
N GLY A 116 17.11 12.91 10.75
CA GLY A 116 16.09 13.44 11.66
C GLY A 116 14.83 13.86 10.90
N ALA A 117 15.00 14.65 9.84
CA ALA A 117 13.89 15.06 8.98
C ALA A 117 13.23 13.86 8.27
N VAL A 118 14.01 12.84 7.86
CA VAL A 118 13.40 11.62 7.28
C VAL A 118 12.49 10.92 8.31
N GLY A 119 12.90 10.84 9.57
CA GLY A 119 12.08 10.27 10.65
C GLY A 119 10.80 11.06 10.89
N GLU A 120 10.88 12.39 10.99
CA GLU A 120 9.72 13.27 11.16
C GLU A 120 8.73 13.16 9.99
N LEU A 121 9.24 13.13 8.77
CA LEU A 121 8.42 12.98 7.56
C LEU A 121 7.81 11.58 7.45
N ALA A 122 8.50 10.53 7.92
CA ALA A 122 7.92 9.19 8.01
C ALA A 122 6.72 9.14 8.99
N SER A 123 6.80 9.88 10.10
CA SER A 123 5.65 10.05 11.00
C SER A 123 4.50 10.80 10.33
N GLN A 124 4.78 11.90 9.62
CA GLN A 124 3.77 12.63 8.85
C GLN A 124 3.09 11.72 7.81
N LEU A 125 3.87 10.90 7.09
CA LEU A 125 3.35 9.95 6.11
C LEU A 125 2.37 8.94 6.75
N ALA A 126 2.66 8.49 7.99
CA ALA A 126 1.77 7.60 8.72
C ALA A 126 0.48 8.30 9.19
N GLU A 127 0.55 9.59 9.55
CA GLU A 127 -0.59 10.40 10.00
C GLU A 127 -1.61 10.67 8.90
N ILE A 128 -1.21 10.71 7.62
CA ILE A 128 -2.14 10.80 6.47
C ILE A 128 -3.21 9.70 6.53
N GLY A 129 -2.85 8.52 7.05
CA GLY A 129 -3.82 7.46 7.30
C GLY A 129 -4.44 6.89 6.01
N LEU A 130 -3.63 6.71 4.96
CA LEU A 130 -4.07 6.19 3.65
C LEU A 130 -4.94 4.94 3.75
N ALA A 131 -4.62 4.01 4.66
CA ALA A 131 -5.41 2.80 4.85
C ALA A 131 -6.84 3.09 5.33
N ARG A 132 -7.02 4.08 6.22
CA ARG A 132 -8.34 4.53 6.68
C ARG A 132 -9.11 5.20 5.55
N LEU A 133 -8.46 6.07 4.78
CA LEU A 133 -9.06 6.76 3.64
C LEU A 133 -9.53 5.76 2.58
N ALA A 134 -8.68 4.79 2.22
CA ALA A 134 -9.02 3.70 1.31
C ALA A 134 -10.20 2.87 1.81
N SER A 135 -10.22 2.52 3.10
CA SER A 135 -11.32 1.76 3.70
C SER A 135 -12.65 2.52 3.62
N ALA A 136 -12.63 3.83 3.92
CA ALA A 136 -13.80 4.69 3.78
C ALA A 136 -14.29 4.81 2.32
N ALA A 137 -13.38 4.69 1.35
CA ALA A 137 -13.69 4.66 -0.08
C ALA A 137 -14.11 3.27 -0.61
N GLY A 138 -14.20 2.25 0.24
CA GLY A 138 -14.50 0.87 -0.17
C GLY A 138 -13.36 0.17 -0.93
N LEU A 139 -12.13 0.69 -0.83
CA LEU A 139 -10.95 0.18 -1.53
C LEU A 139 -10.16 -0.79 -0.65
N GLY A 140 -10.69 -2.00 -0.47
CA GLY A 140 -10.15 -2.98 0.47
C GLY A 140 -8.69 -3.41 0.22
N ALA A 141 -8.22 -3.46 -1.03
CA ALA A 141 -6.82 -3.78 -1.33
C ALA A 141 -5.90 -2.58 -1.02
N CYS A 142 -6.36 -1.36 -1.28
CA CYS A 142 -5.65 -0.13 -0.94
C CYS A 142 -5.58 0.09 0.59
N ALA A 143 -6.56 -0.44 1.33
CA ALA A 143 -6.58 -0.38 2.79
C ALA A 143 -5.59 -1.38 3.45
N LYS A 144 -5.06 -2.34 2.69
CA LYS A 144 -4.05 -3.27 3.21
C LYS A 144 -2.68 -2.60 3.16
N ALA A 145 -2.08 -2.38 4.33
CA ALA A 145 -0.66 -2.08 4.39
C ALA A 145 0.13 -3.30 3.86
N PRO A 146 1.18 -3.10 3.05
CA PRO A 146 2.10 -4.19 2.73
C PRO A 146 2.66 -4.73 4.05
N ALA A 147 2.52 -6.04 4.27
CA ALA A 147 3.07 -6.69 5.45
C ALA A 147 4.60 -6.55 5.40
N VAL A 148 5.15 -5.61 6.16
CA VAL A 148 6.58 -5.55 6.38
C VAL A 148 6.90 -6.79 7.23
N GLN A 149 7.39 -7.87 6.61
CA GLN A 149 7.72 -9.09 7.32
C GLN A 149 8.77 -8.78 8.41
N PRO A 150 8.68 -9.42 9.59
CA PRO A 150 9.58 -9.16 10.71
C PRO A 150 11.05 -9.38 10.30
#